data_AF-A0A377WNH8-F1
#
_entry.id   AF-A0A377WNH8-F1
#
_cell.length_a   1.000
_cell.length_b   1.000
_cell.length_c   1.000
_cell.angle_alpha   90.00
_cell.angle_beta   90.00
_cell.angle_gamma   90.00
#
_symmetry.space_group_name_H-M   'P 1'
#
loop_
_entity.id
_entity.type
_entity.pdbx_description
1 polymer ?
#
loop_
_entity_poly.entity_id
_entity_poly.type
_entity_poly.pdbx_seq_one_letter_code
_entity_poly.pdbx_strand_id
1 'polypeptide(L)' 'MPMRPGHLFSPGFTAPMNRPVIGVITKADLAAPPRLQQVRTWLETAGAGHIFITSALTGDGLDDLFACLNAEEYQ' A
#
# COMPACT_ATOMS: atom_id res chain seq x y z
N MET A 1 5.13 -0.42 -20.34
CA MET A 1 6.48 -0.50 -19.73
C MET A 1 6.63 -1.85 -19.04
N PRO A 2 7.77 -2.55 -19.18
CA PRO A 2 7.99 -3.85 -18.52
C PRO A 2 8.25 -3.70 -17.02
N MET A 3 7.95 -4.76 -16.25
CA MET A 3 8.21 -4.85 -14.81
C MET A 3 9.73 -4.90 -14.54
N ARG A 4 10.22 -4.10 -13.57
CA ARG A 4 11.63 -4.08 -13.18
C ARG A 4 11.99 -5.33 -12.36
N PRO A 5 13.19 -5.92 -12.50
CA PRO A 5 13.62 -7.06 -11.70
C PRO A 5 13.49 -6.76 -10.19
N GLY A 6 12.83 -7.64 -9.46
CA GLY A 6 12.60 -7.50 -8.02
C GLY A 6 11.42 -6.62 -7.62
N HIS A 7 10.62 -6.11 -8.57
CA HIS A 7 9.42 -5.31 -8.31
C HIS A 7 8.17 -6.21 -8.32
N LEU A 8 7.28 -6.07 -7.33
CA LEU A 8 6.07 -6.89 -7.25
C LEU A 8 4.93 -6.42 -8.18
N PHE A 9 4.95 -5.14 -8.56
CA PHE A 9 3.89 -4.51 -9.35
C PHE A 9 4.46 -3.82 -10.59
N SER A 10 3.70 -3.86 -11.69
CA SER A 10 4.02 -3.03 -12.87
C SER A 10 3.69 -1.57 -12.60
N PRO A 11 4.43 -0.61 -13.17
CA PRO A 11 4.06 0.80 -13.09
C PRO A 11 2.66 1.05 -13.66
N GLY A 12 1.85 1.84 -12.95
CA GLY A 12 0.46 2.14 -13.36
C GLY A 12 -0.47 0.94 -13.34
N PHE A 13 -0.19 -0.10 -12.54
CA PHE A 13 -1.06 -1.27 -12.36
C PHE A 13 -2.51 -0.89 -12.01
N THR A 14 -2.72 0.22 -11.29
CA THR A 14 -4.04 0.71 -10.89
C THR A 14 -4.70 1.60 -11.94
N ALA A 15 -4.03 1.93 -13.05
CA ALA A 15 -4.57 2.81 -14.10
C ALA A 15 -5.96 2.45 -14.65
N PRO A 16 -6.36 1.16 -14.80
CA PRO A 16 -7.71 0.82 -15.28
C PRO A 16 -8.78 0.89 -14.18
N MET A 17 -8.44 1.22 -12.92
CA MET A 17 -9.38 1.25 -11.81
C MET A 17 -10.13 2.58 -11.78
N ASN A 18 -11.46 2.53 -11.79
CA ASN A 18 -12.33 3.71 -11.76
C ASN A 18 -12.63 4.23 -10.33
N ARG A 19 -11.93 3.73 -9.32
CA ARG A 19 -12.06 4.13 -7.93
C ARG A 19 -10.67 4.41 -7.36
N PRO A 20 -10.54 5.29 -6.35
CA PRO A 20 -9.24 5.50 -5.75
C PRO A 20 -8.73 4.22 -5.10
N VAL A 21 -7.43 3.99 -5.18
CA VAL A 21 -6.80 2.74 -4.77
C VAL A 21 -5.87 3.00 -3.61
N ILE A 22 -6.01 2.19 -2.56
CA ILE A 22 -5.11 2.20 -1.41
C ILE A 22 -4.15 1.01 -1.47
N GLY A 23 -2.95 1.19 -0.94
CA GLY A 23 -1.96 0.14 -0.75
C GLY A 23 -1.86 -0.23 0.73
N VAL A 24 -1.74 -1.52 1.04
CA VAL A 24 -1.58 -1.98 2.42
C VAL A 24 -0.37 -2.90 2.51
N ILE A 25 0.58 -2.54 3.38
CA ILE A 25 1.74 -3.37 3.72
C ILE A 25 1.46 -4.01 5.08
N THR A 26 1.10 -5.29 5.06
CA THR A 26 0.78 -6.05 6.29
C THR A 26 2.03 -6.67 6.92
N LYS A 27 1.94 -7.05 8.20
CA LYS A 27 3.01 -7.73 8.96
C LYS A 27 4.30 -6.91 9.00
N ALA A 28 4.17 -5.60 9.16
CA ALA A 28 5.30 -4.67 9.15
C ALA A 28 6.32 -4.95 10.27
N ASP A 29 5.88 -5.59 11.36
CA ASP A 29 6.72 -6.04 12.48
C ASP A 29 7.83 -7.03 12.06
N LEU A 30 7.66 -7.74 10.94
CA LEU A 30 8.64 -8.71 10.44
C LEU A 30 9.70 -8.10 9.51
N ALA A 31 9.55 -6.84 9.10
CA ALA A 31 10.38 -6.22 8.07
C ALA A 31 11.16 -5.02 8.59
N ALA A 32 12.42 -4.91 8.18
CA ALA A 32 13.24 -3.75 8.50
C ALA A 32 12.73 -2.48 7.77
N PRO A 33 12.90 -1.27 8.34
CA PRO A 33 12.42 -0.02 7.75
C PRO A 33 12.81 0.22 6.28
N PRO A 34 14.04 -0.08 5.82
CA PRO A 34 14.42 0.11 4.41
C PRO A 34 13.57 -0.73 3.46
N ARG A 35 13.18 -1.94 3.88
CA ARG A 35 12.33 -2.82 3.07
C ARG A 35 10.90 -2.30 2.97
N LEU A 36 10.38 -1.75 4.07
CA LEU A 36 9.04 -1.13 4.09
C LEU A 36 8.99 0.08 3.14
N GLN A 37 10.01 0.93 3.16
CA GLN A 37 10.10 2.08 2.24
C GLN A 37 10.22 1.64 0.77
N GLN A 38 10.99 0.59 0.50
CA GLN A 38 11.09 0.03 -0.85
C GLN A 38 9.73 -0.44 -1.37
N VAL A 39 8.98 -1.21 -0.57
CA VAL A 39 7.65 -1.71 -0.95
C VAL A 39 6.65 -0.56 -1.09
N ARG A 40 6.74 0.46 -0.24
CA ARG A 40 5.93 1.69 -0.36
C ARG A 40 6.13 2.32 -1.74
N THR A 41 7.37 2.58 -2.16
CA THR A 41 7.65 3.15 -3.49
C THR A 41 7.10 2.28 -4.63
N TRP A 42 7.08 0.96 -4.46
CA TRP A 42 6.49 0.07 -5.46
C TRP A 42 4.98 0.26 -5.60
N LEU A 43 4.27 0.39 -4.48
CA LEU A 43 2.84 0.65 -4.45
C LEU A 43 2.50 2.05 -4.99
N GLU A 44 3.31 3.06 -4.68
CA GLU A 44 3.16 4.42 -5.24
C GLU A 44 3.33 4.38 -6.77
N THR A 45 4.36 3.68 -7.26
CA THR A 45 4.61 3.52 -8.71
C THR A 45 3.52 2.71 -9.40
N ALA A 46 2.91 1.75 -8.69
CA ALA A 46 1.76 1.00 -9.17
C ALA A 46 0.50 1.88 -9.31
N GLY A 47 0.47 3.03 -8.62
CA GLY A 47 -0.61 4.01 -8.65
C GLY A 47 -1.57 3.91 -7.45
N ALA A 48 -1.11 3.37 -6.31
CA ALA A 48 -1.84 3.50 -5.04
C ALA A 48 -1.67 4.93 -4.49
N GLY A 49 -2.78 5.59 -4.17
CA GLY A 49 -2.79 6.99 -3.71
C GLY A 49 -2.50 7.15 -2.22
N HIS A 50 -2.93 6.20 -1.40
CA HIS A 50 -2.67 6.17 0.04
C HIS A 50 -2.09 4.82 0.44
N ILE A 51 -1.05 4.81 1.26
CA ILE A 51 -0.37 3.57 1.68
C ILE A 51 -0.37 3.47 3.19
N PHE A 52 -0.88 2.35 3.68
CA PHE A 52 -0.92 2.00 5.10
C PHE A 52 0.11 0.92 5.38
N ILE A 53 0.94 1.14 6.40
CA ILE A 53 1.89 0.14 6.90
C ILE A 53 1.32 -0.37 8.20
N THR A 54 1.00 -1.67 8.25
CA THR A 54 0.22 -2.25 9.35
C THR A 54 0.86 -3.48 9.94
N SER A 55 0.63 -3.68 11.24
CA SER A 55 0.90 -4.94 11.93
C SER A 55 -0.28 -5.34 12.79
N ALA A 56 -0.78 -6.56 12.56
CA ALA A 56 -1.79 -7.16 13.42
C ALA A 56 -1.24 -7.61 14.78
N LEU A 57 0.09 -7.71 14.92
CA LEU A 57 0.74 -8.11 16.16
C LEU A 57 0.89 -6.92 17.11
N THR A 58 1.34 -5.77 16.59
CA THR A 58 1.55 -4.55 17.42
C THR A 58 0.32 -3.64 17.44
N GLY A 59 -0.57 -3.78 16.46
CA GLY A 59 -1.72 -2.89 16.26
C GLY A 59 -1.41 -1.65 15.40
N ASP A 60 -0.14 -1.45 15.00
CA ASP A 60 0.28 -0.24 14.27
C ASP A 60 -0.47 -0.09 12.95
N GLY A 61 -0.91 1.14 12.66
CA GLY A 61 -1.52 1.56 11.40
C GLY A 61 -2.91 0.97 11.11
N LEU A 62 -3.47 0.15 12.00
CA LEU A 62 -4.81 -0.42 11.82
C LEU A 62 -5.91 0.61 12.00
N ASP A 63 -5.81 1.49 13.00
CA ASP A 63 -6.81 2.54 13.24
C ASP A 63 -6.92 3.49 12.05
N ASP A 64 -5.78 3.94 11.49
CA ASP A 64 -5.74 4.79 10.30
C ASP A 64 -6.33 4.08 9.08
N LEU A 65 -6.05 2.78 8.92
CA LEU A 65 -6.62 1.97 7.85
C LEU A 65 -8.14 1.85 7.98
N PHE A 66 -8.66 1.56 9.17
CA PHE A 66 -10.10 1.47 9.40
C PHE A 66 -10.79 2.82 9.23
N ALA A 67 -10.18 3.91 9.69
CA ALA A 67 -10.69 5.26 9.47
C ALA A 67 -10.80 5.58 7.97
N CYS A 68 -9.79 5.21 7.17
CA CYS A 68 -9.82 5.37 5.72
C CYS A 68 -10.92 4.56 5.05
N LEU A 69 -11.13 3.30 5.47
CA LEU A 69 -12.16 2.42 4.91
C LEU A 69 -13.59 2.83 5.29
N ASN A 70 -13.76 3.42 6.48
CA ASN A 70 -15.05 3.88 6.98
C ASN A 70 -15.37 5.33 6.57
N ALA A 71 -14.44 6.03 5.90
CA ALA A 71 -14.70 7.35 5.36
C ALA A 71 -15.73 7.24 4.21
N GLU A 72 -16.79 8.04 4.28
CA GLU A 72 -17.88 8.05 3.28
C GLU A 72 -17.37 8.41 1.85
N GLU A 73 -16.15 8.96 1.70
CA GLU A 73 -15.51 9.24 0.40
C GLU A 73 -15.21 7.99 -0.46
N TYR A 74 -15.22 6.78 0.12
CA TYR A 74 -14.90 5.54 -0.59
C TYR A 74 -16.08 4.56 -0.79
N GLN A 75 -17.30 4.89 -0.31
CA GLN A 75 -18.51 4.09 -0.53
C GLN A 75 -19.09 4.31 -1.94
#